data_AF-A0A0P6W4E6-F1
#
_entry.id   AF-A0A0P6W4E6-F1
#
_cell.length_a   1.000
_cell.length_b   1.000
_cell.length_c   1.000
_cell.angle_alpha   90.00
_cell.angle_beta   90.00
_cell.angle_gamma   90.00
#
_symmetry.space_group_name_H-M   'P 1'
#
loop_
_entity.id
_entity.type
_entity.pdbx_description
1 polymer ?
#
loop_
_entity_poly.entity_id
_entity_poly.type
_entity_poly.pdbx_seq_one_letter_code
_entity_poly.pdbx_strand_id
1 'polypeptide(L)'
;MTPVVVSPQLCLLFAAVSGILLAGSPARADYESYGVFCASGRIEVDSRSAEQMQSNRGACQFARFPTRSDAENFARRNFGGVGGACSCR
;
A
#
# COMPACT_ATOMS: atom_id res chain seq x y z
N MET A 1 -28.11 14.48 -0.67
CA MET A 1 -27.04 14.94 0.24
C MET A 1 -26.10 15.82 -0.60
N THR A 2 -26.23 17.14 -0.51
CA THR A 2 -25.40 18.17 -1.20
C THR A 2 -24.26 18.64 -0.26
N PRO A 3 -23.25 19.46 -0.64
CA PRO A 3 -22.93 20.16 -1.92
C PRO A 3 -21.43 19.95 -2.36
N VAL A 4 -20.94 20.40 -3.52
CA VAL A 4 -20.31 21.72 -3.75
C VAL A 4 -20.36 22.03 -5.26
N VAL A 5 -21.31 22.92 -5.59
CA VAL A 5 -21.29 23.98 -6.59
C VAL A 5 -20.40 23.84 -7.84
N VAL A 6 -21.08 23.48 -8.93
CA VAL A 6 -20.83 24.04 -10.26
C VAL A 6 -21.10 25.55 -10.18
N SER A 7 -20.10 26.37 -10.51
CA SER A 7 -20.30 27.79 -10.80
C SER A 7 -19.55 28.18 -12.07
N PRO A 8 -20.12 29.13 -12.85
CA PRO A 8 -20.05 29.15 -14.30
C PRO A 8 -19.19 30.32 -14.77
N GLN A 9 -17.91 30.06 -15.00
CA GLN A 9 -17.08 30.91 -15.86
C GLN A 9 -17.00 30.17 -17.19
N LEU A 10 -18.06 30.12 -18.00
CA LEU A 10 -18.52 31.22 -18.84
C LEU A 10 -17.45 32.30 -19.08
N CYS A 11 -16.44 31.93 -19.85
CA CYS A 11 -15.99 32.71 -21.00
C CYS A 11 -15.12 31.75 -21.79
N LEU A 12 -15.63 31.26 -22.93
CA LEU A 12 -15.27 31.86 -24.20
C LEU A 12 -13.75 31.96 -24.30
N LEU A 13 -13.16 31.11 -25.13
CA LEU A 13 -12.39 31.52 -26.31
C LEU A 13 -11.51 30.36 -26.76
N PHE A 14 -11.78 29.90 -27.99
CA PHE A 14 -10.81 29.35 -28.93
C PHE A 14 -10.11 28.04 -28.50
N ALA A 15 -10.61 26.91 -29.00
CA ALA A 15 -10.19 26.34 -30.28
C ALA A 15 -8.91 25.50 -30.18
N ALA A 16 -9.05 24.29 -30.72
CA ALA A 16 -8.00 23.47 -31.30
C ALA A 16 -7.03 22.74 -30.36
N VAL A 17 -7.22 21.41 -30.35
CA VAL A 17 -6.17 20.39 -30.19
C VAL A 17 -5.47 20.38 -28.85
N SER A 18 -6.15 19.89 -27.82
CA SER A 18 -5.48 19.30 -26.66
C SER A 18 -5.30 17.81 -26.90
N GLY A 19 -4.24 17.47 -27.64
CA GLY A 19 -3.63 16.14 -27.56
C GLY A 19 -3.05 15.97 -26.16
N ILE A 20 -3.90 15.59 -25.20
CA ILE A 20 -3.46 15.20 -23.87
C ILE A 20 -2.87 13.80 -24.04
N LEU A 21 -1.56 13.78 -24.28
CA LEU A 21 -0.73 12.61 -24.12
C LEU A 21 -1.06 12.00 -22.74
N LEU A 22 -1.68 10.81 -22.76
CA LEU A 22 -1.65 9.90 -21.63
C LEU A 22 -0.19 9.45 -21.42
N ALA A 23 0.65 10.31 -20.85
CA ALA A 23 1.85 9.85 -20.19
C ALA A 23 1.40 9.34 -18.82
N GLY A 24 0.91 8.10 -18.81
CA GLY A 24 0.67 7.37 -17.57
C GLY A 24 1.91 7.53 -16.70
N SER A 25 1.72 8.08 -15.50
CA SER A 25 2.75 8.00 -14.48
C SER A 25 3.16 6.53 -14.41
N PRO A 26 4.47 6.20 -14.40
CA PRO A 26 4.84 4.85 -14.04
C PRO A 26 4.32 4.67 -12.62
N ALA A 27 3.18 3.99 -12.49
CA ALA A 27 2.89 3.25 -11.29
C ALA A 27 4.13 2.39 -11.14
N ARG A 28 5.03 2.80 -10.24
CA ARG A 28 6.17 1.97 -9.86
C ARG A 28 5.47 0.73 -9.35
N ALA A 29 5.45 -0.30 -10.17
CA ALA A 29 5.14 -1.63 -9.71
C ALA A 29 6.30 -1.91 -8.76
N ASP A 30 6.13 -1.50 -7.51
CA ASP A 30 6.82 -2.08 -6.37
C ASP A 30 6.47 -3.55 -6.47
N TYR A 31 7.30 -4.27 -7.23
CA TYR A 31 7.28 -5.71 -7.46
C TYR A 31 6.64 -6.36 -6.25
N GLU A 32 5.41 -6.87 -6.42
CA GLU A 32 4.48 -7.30 -5.36
C GLU A 32 5.25 -8.03 -4.25
N SER A 33 5.67 -7.27 -3.25
CA SER A 33 6.64 -7.73 -2.26
C SER A 33 5.91 -7.90 -0.95
N TYR A 34 6.12 -9.04 -0.33
CA TYR A 34 5.42 -9.45 0.87
C TYR A 34 6.20 -8.98 2.08
N GLY A 35 5.56 -8.16 2.91
CA GLY A 35 6.07 -7.74 4.20
C GLY A 35 5.66 -8.72 5.31
N VAL A 36 6.56 -8.92 6.27
CA VAL A 36 6.25 -9.59 7.53
C VAL A 36 5.97 -8.50 8.56
N PHE A 37 4.73 -8.44 9.05
CA PHE A 37 4.23 -7.39 9.94
C PHE A 37 3.83 -7.97 11.29
N CYS A 38 4.00 -7.22 12.37
CA CYS A 38 3.38 -7.49 13.66
C CYS A 38 2.10 -6.67 13.80
N ALA A 39 0.93 -7.27 13.64
CA ALA A 39 -0.35 -6.60 13.82
C ALA A 39 -1.08 -7.18 15.03
N SER A 40 -1.53 -6.33 15.96
CA SER A 40 -2.27 -6.77 17.15
C SER A 40 -1.58 -7.89 17.96
N GLY A 41 -0.24 -7.85 18.02
CA GLY A 41 0.58 -8.85 18.72
C GLY A 41 0.74 -10.18 17.99
N ARG A 42 0.37 -10.26 16.70
CA ARG A 42 0.49 -11.46 15.87
C ARG A 42 1.21 -11.17 14.56
N ILE A 43 1.98 -12.15 14.09
CA ILE A 43 2.65 -12.07 12.80
C ILE A 43 1.66 -12.23 11.65
N GLU A 44 1.66 -11.28 10.73
CA GLU A 44 0.91 -11.31 9.48
C GLU A 44 1.86 -11.13 8.30
N VAL A 45 1.56 -11.79 7.19
CA VAL A 45 2.28 -11.62 5.92
C VAL A 45 1.31 -11.01 4.92
N ASP A 46 1.63 -9.83 4.41
CA ASP A 46 0.76 -9.06 3.52
C ASP A 46 1.60 -8.36 2.44
N SER A 47 1.03 -8.09 1.26
CA SER A 47 1.72 -7.35 0.19
C SER A 47 1.60 -5.83 0.33
N ARG A 48 0.67 -5.36 1.17
CA ARG A 48 0.45 -3.93 1.47
C ARG A 48 1.73 -3.25 1.95
N SER A 49 1.77 -1.94 1.78
CA SER A 49 2.90 -1.13 2.26
C SER A 49 2.88 -1.02 3.78
N ALA A 50 4.05 -0.75 4.36
CA ALA A 50 4.17 -0.59 5.80
C ALA A 50 3.32 0.56 6.33
N GLU A 51 3.20 1.66 5.58
CA GLU A 51 2.36 2.79 5.99
C GLU A 51 0.88 2.39 6.08
N GLN A 52 0.40 1.58 5.14
CA GLN A 52 -0.98 1.09 5.15
C GLN A 52 -1.24 0.16 6.34
N MET A 53 -0.31 -0.75 6.62
CA MET A 53 -0.40 -1.68 7.75
C MET A 53 -0.28 -0.95 9.10
N GLN A 54 0.62 0.02 9.20
CA GLN A 54 0.79 0.87 10.38
C GLN A 54 -0.45 1.74 10.63
N SER A 55 -0.99 2.40 9.60
CA SER A 55 -2.14 3.29 9.74
C SER A 55 -3.44 2.56 10.08
N ASN A 56 -3.66 1.35 9.56
CA ASN A 56 -4.89 0.60 9.83
C ASN A 56 -4.85 -0.20 11.14
N ARG A 57 -3.69 -0.75 11.51
CA ARG A 57 -3.58 -1.75 12.59
C ARG A 57 -2.50 -1.45 13.62
N GLY A 58 -1.78 -0.33 13.50
CA GLY A 58 -0.60 -0.05 14.31
C GLY A 58 0.53 -1.07 14.09
N ALA A 59 0.56 -1.69 12.91
CA ALA A 59 1.42 -2.84 12.66
C ALA A 59 2.84 -2.46 12.22
N CYS A 60 3.84 -3.04 12.87
CA CYS A 60 5.25 -2.77 12.59
C CYS A 60 5.82 -3.76 11.58
N GLN A 61 6.60 -3.29 10.62
CA GLN A 61 7.26 -4.14 9.64
C GLN A 61 8.60 -4.65 10.17
N PHE A 62 8.86 -5.96 10.05
CA PHE A 62 10.17 -6.54 10.35
C PHE A 62 11.05 -6.68 9.11
N ALA A 63 10.47 -7.18 8.03
CA ALA A 63 11.21 -7.49 6.80
C ALA A 63 10.27 -7.44 5.59
N ARG A 64 10.86 -7.35 4.39
CA ARG A 64 10.15 -7.43 3.11
C ARG A 64 10.87 -8.41 2.20
N PHE A 65 10.09 -9.22 1.50
CA PHE A 65 10.59 -10.26 0.60
C PHE A 65 9.89 -10.17 -0.75
N PRO A 66 10.55 -10.56 -1.85
CA PRO A 66 9.95 -10.56 -3.17
C PRO A 66 8.90 -11.67 -3.34
N THR A 67 8.94 -12.73 -2.52
CA THR A 67 7.98 -13.82 -2.57
C THR A 67 7.30 -14.03 -1.21
N ARG A 68 6.06 -14.49 -1.25
CA ARG A 68 5.30 -14.85 -0.05
C ARG A 68 5.96 -16.00 0.72
N SER A 69 6.47 -17.00 0.00
CA SER A 69 7.11 -18.17 0.60
C SER A 69 8.35 -17.81 1.42
N ASP A 70 9.13 -16.83 0.99
CA ASP A 70 10.28 -16.34 1.74
C ASP A 70 9.84 -15.61 3.02
N ALA A 71 8.82 -14.76 2.92
CA ALA A 71 8.23 -14.07 4.06
C ALA A 71 7.65 -15.04 5.10
N GLU A 72 6.92 -16.07 4.66
CA GLU A 72 6.37 -17.11 5.54
C GLU A 72 7.48 -17.98 6.15
N ASN A 73 8.54 -18.28 5.40
CA ASN A 73 9.72 -18.97 5.93
C ASN A 73 10.42 -18.15 7.01
N PHE A 74 10.60 -16.85 6.78
CA PHE A 74 11.17 -15.95 7.77
C PHE A 74 10.29 -15.88 9.02
N ALA A 75 8.97 -15.74 8.84
CA ALA A 75 8.01 -15.75 9.94
C ALA A 75 8.09 -17.04 10.77
N ARG A 76 8.16 -18.19 10.09
CA ARG A 76 8.30 -19.51 10.71
C ARG A 76 9.59 -19.66 11.51
N ARG A 77 10.71 -19.22 10.96
CA ARG A 77 12.04 -19.38 11.58
C ARG A 77 12.26 -18.45 12.77
N ASN A 78 11.67 -17.26 12.77
CA ASN A 78 11.96 -16.24 13.79
C ASN A 78 10.83 -16.09 14.83
N PHE A 79 9.58 -16.35 14.45
CA PHE A 79 8.41 -16.04 15.27
C PHE A 79 7.45 -17.23 15.45
N GLY A 80 7.83 -18.43 15.00
CA GLY A 80 6.98 -19.62 15.06
C GLY A 80 5.90 -19.69 13.97
N GLY A 81 5.88 -18.75 13.03
CA GLY A 81 5.00 -18.75 11.86
C GLY A 81 4.02 -17.59 11.81
N VAL A 82 3.18 -17.58 10.77
CA VAL A 82 2.04 -16.64 10.67
C VAL A 82 1.08 -16.93 11.83
N GLY A 83 0.64 -15.88 12.51
CA GLY A 83 -0.17 -15.96 13.73
C GLY A 83 0.63 -16.15 15.02
N GLY A 84 1.95 -16.35 14.92
CA GLY A 84 2.88 -16.38 16.04
C GLY A 84 2.86 -15.06 16.83
N ALA A 85 3.16 -15.13 18.13
CA ALA A 85 3.18 -13.95 18.98
C ALA A 85 4.35 -13.04 18.60
N CYS A 86 4.09 -11.74 18.51
CA CYS A 86 5.11 -10.74 18.24
C CYS A 86 4.83 -9.46 19.03
N SER A 87 5.85 -8.63 19.16
CA SER A 87 5.75 -7.29 19.73
C SER A 87 6.47 -6.31 18.83
N CYS A 88 5.82 -5.20 18.51
CA CYS A 88 6.47 -3.99 18.03
C CYS A 88 7.42 -3.49 19.12
N ARG A 89 8.72 -3.44 18.85
CA ARG A 89 9.72 -2.93 19.78
C ARG A 89 10.39 -1.71 19.18
#